data_AF-A0A9E8MY93-F1
#
_entry.id   AF-A0A9E8MY93-F1
#
_cell.length_a   1.000
_cell.length_b   1.000
_cell.length_c   1.000
_cell.angle_alpha   90.00
_cell.angle_beta   90.00
_cell.angle_gamma   90.00
#
_symmetry.space_group_name_H-M   'P 1'
#
loop_
_entity.id
_entity.type
_entity.pdbx_description
1 polymer ?
#
loop_
_entity_poly.entity_id
_entity_poly.type
_entity_poly.pdbx_seq_one_letter_code
_entity_poly.pdbx_strand_id
1 'polypeptide(L)'
;MTIGQELQNGETLIIDNLPEGNFSVTIKDNYGCTFEKTIYIPRVNNPIANLCTTLLACGTTSGDIELSFRTLDVHSAVTGTNYTGRIYQASSGSNEDLVTFTGTFTDTQIHQLANVTSTAIYVLEIISENGCTYTELSDHGCYNCLLKLLMTPIRFL
;
A
#
# COMPACT_ATOMS: atom_id res chain seq x y z
N MET A 1 -16.46 -17.40 8.92
CA MET A 1 -17.48 -16.49 9.49
C MET A 1 -18.65 -17.36 9.92
N THR A 2 -18.86 -17.54 11.21
CA THR A 2 -20.04 -18.27 11.70
C THR A 2 -20.83 -17.31 12.56
N ILE A 3 -21.87 -16.75 11.96
CA ILE A 3 -22.87 -15.92 12.65
C ILE A 3 -23.59 -16.84 13.66
N GLY A 4 -23.75 -16.38 14.91
CA GLY A 4 -24.54 -17.09 15.92
C GLY A 4 -23.80 -18.13 16.76
N GLN A 5 -22.53 -17.88 17.12
CA GLN A 5 -21.85 -18.73 18.11
C GLN A 5 -22.40 -18.47 19.52
N GLU A 6 -22.71 -19.55 20.24
CA GLU A 6 -22.95 -19.51 21.68
C GLU A 6 -21.60 -19.43 22.41
N LEU A 7 -21.49 -18.49 23.35
CA LEU A 7 -20.29 -18.31 24.18
C LEU A 7 -20.64 -18.64 25.63
N GLN A 8 -19.74 -19.37 26.31
CA GLN A 8 -19.82 -19.62 27.74
C GLN A 8 -19.16 -18.49 28.55
N ASN A 9 -19.47 -18.43 29.85
CA ASN A 9 -18.88 -17.44 30.74
C ASN A 9 -17.34 -17.58 30.78
N GLY A 10 -16.64 -16.51 30.44
CA GLY A 10 -15.17 -16.46 30.42
C GLY A 10 -14.53 -16.92 29.10
N GLU A 11 -15.31 -17.22 28.05
CA GLU A 11 -14.77 -17.52 26.73
C GLU A 11 -14.32 -16.26 25.99
N THR A 12 -13.18 -16.37 25.30
CA THR A 12 -12.64 -15.33 24.42
C THR A 12 -12.91 -15.72 22.98
N LEU A 13 -13.66 -14.90 22.25
CA LEU A 13 -13.85 -15.04 20.82
C LEU A 13 -12.73 -14.31 20.08
N ILE A 14 -11.93 -15.05 19.30
CA ILE A 14 -10.91 -14.49 18.40
C ILE A 14 -11.48 -14.52 16.99
N ILE A 15 -11.48 -13.36 16.33
CA ILE A 15 -11.92 -13.22 14.94
C ILE A 15 -10.76 -12.65 14.14
N ASP A 16 -10.13 -13.52 13.35
CA ASP A 16 -8.97 -13.15 12.54
C ASP A 16 -9.39 -12.67 11.14
N ASN A 17 -8.50 -11.90 10.50
CA ASN A 17 -8.61 -11.48 9.10
C ASN A 17 -9.90 -10.70 8.77
N LEU A 18 -10.37 -9.88 9.70
CA LEU A 18 -11.48 -8.96 9.42
C LEU A 18 -11.01 -7.86 8.46
N PRO A 19 -11.72 -7.64 7.34
CA PRO A 19 -11.40 -6.53 6.43
C PRO A 19 -11.72 -5.18 7.09
N GLU A 20 -11.33 -4.08 6.44
CA GLU A 20 -11.72 -2.74 6.87
C GLU A 20 -13.26 -2.58 6.90
N GLY A 21 -13.75 -1.80 7.86
CA GLY A 21 -15.17 -1.49 7.94
C GLY A 21 -15.73 -1.42 9.35
N ASN A 22 -17.04 -1.19 9.42
CA ASN A 22 -17.79 -1.20 10.67
C ASN A 22 -18.36 -2.60 10.90
N PHE A 23 -18.02 -3.18 12.05
CA PHE A 23 -18.57 -4.44 12.53
C PHE A 23 -19.48 -4.17 13.70
N SER A 24 -20.61 -4.88 13.75
CA SER A 24 -21.46 -4.89 14.93
C SER A 24 -21.38 -6.26 15.58
N VAL A 25 -21.06 -6.26 16.88
CA VAL A 25 -21.09 -7.44 17.72
C VAL A 25 -22.37 -7.39 18.53
N THR A 26 -23.29 -8.31 18.25
CA THR A 26 -24.53 -8.48 18.99
C THR A 26 -24.43 -9.71 19.87
N ILE A 27 -24.53 -9.51 21.18
CA ILE A 27 -24.61 -10.57 22.18
C ILE A 27 -26.06 -10.69 22.62
N LYS A 28 -26.61 -11.90 22.63
CA LYS A 28 -27.96 -12.17 23.10
C LYS A 28 -27.91 -13.18 24.24
N ASP A 29 -28.55 -12.88 25.36
CA ASP A 29 -28.71 -13.84 26.45
C ASP A 29 -29.91 -14.78 26.21
N ASN A 30 -30.00 -15.84 27.02
CA ASN A 30 -31.09 -16.81 26.94
C ASN A 30 -32.46 -16.24 27.36
N TYR A 31 -32.49 -15.08 28.01
CA TYR A 31 -33.71 -14.36 28.38
C TYR A 31 -34.17 -13.37 27.30
N GLY A 32 -33.41 -13.26 26.20
CA GLY A 32 -33.73 -12.42 25.06
C GLY A 32 -33.14 -11.00 25.10
N CYS A 33 -32.38 -10.63 26.13
CA CYS A 33 -31.69 -9.34 26.18
C CYS A 33 -30.57 -9.31 25.15
N THR A 34 -30.47 -8.20 24.41
CA THR A 34 -29.41 -7.99 23.41
C THR A 34 -28.52 -6.82 23.79
N PHE A 35 -27.22 -7.02 23.68
CA PHE A 35 -26.20 -5.98 23.78
C PHE A 35 -25.52 -5.84 22.44
N GLU A 36 -25.40 -4.61 21.95
CA GLU A 36 -24.75 -4.32 20.68
C GLU A 36 -23.52 -3.45 20.94
N LYS A 37 -22.41 -3.78 20.28
CA LYS A 37 -21.21 -2.95 20.27
C LYS A 37 -20.69 -2.83 18.85
N THR A 38 -20.54 -1.60 18.39
CA THR A 38 -19.92 -1.31 17.10
C THR A 38 -18.41 -1.18 17.26
N ILE A 39 -17.67 -1.77 16.33
CA ILE A 39 -16.21 -1.74 16.23
C ILE A 39 -15.88 -1.26 14.82
N TYR A 40 -15.02 -0.25 14.72
CA TYR A 40 -14.49 0.21 13.44
C TYR A 40 -13.07 -0.33 13.24
N ILE A 41 -12.84 -1.01 12.12
CA ILE A 41 -11.52 -1.45 11.68
C ILE A 41 -11.03 -0.47 10.62
N PRO A 42 -10.02 0.38 10.93
CA PRO A 42 -9.54 1.38 9.99
C PRO A 42 -8.76 0.75 8.85
N ARG A 43 -8.88 1.33 7.65
CA ARG A 43 -7.94 1.11 6.57
C ARG A 43 -6.62 1.80 6.89
N VAL A 44 -5.50 1.11 6.71
CA VAL A 44 -4.19 1.77 6.65
C VAL A 44 -4.09 2.46 5.30
N ASN A 45 -4.13 3.79 5.29
CA ASN A 45 -3.83 4.56 4.09
C ASN A 45 -2.44 4.19 3.57
N ASN A 46 -2.21 4.30 2.25
CA ASN A 46 -0.89 4.02 1.68
C ASN A 46 0.17 4.89 2.39
N PRO A 47 1.17 4.31 3.07
CA PRO A 47 2.19 5.07 3.78
C PRO A 47 3.23 5.69 2.84
N ILE A 48 3.21 5.39 1.53
CA ILE A 48 4.11 5.96 0.53
C ILE A 48 3.62 7.38 0.18
N ALA A 49 4.39 8.42 0.50
CA ALA A 49 3.93 9.81 0.38
C ALA A 49 4.47 10.59 -0.83
N ASN A 50 5.61 10.19 -1.39
CA ASN A 50 6.30 10.95 -2.42
C ASN A 50 7.21 10.06 -3.26
N LEU A 51 6.62 9.14 -4.02
CA LEU A 51 7.35 8.34 -4.99
C LEU A 51 7.74 9.22 -6.19
N CYS A 52 9.04 9.32 -6.43
CA CYS A 52 9.65 10.25 -7.37
C CYS A 52 10.68 9.57 -8.24
N THR A 53 10.72 9.92 -9.53
CA THR A 53 11.73 9.43 -10.46
C THR A 53 12.37 10.58 -11.25
N THR A 54 13.62 10.39 -11.63
CA THR A 54 14.29 11.25 -12.62
C THR A 54 13.82 10.92 -14.04
N LEU A 55 13.90 11.90 -14.94
CA LEU A 55 13.49 11.72 -16.33
C LEU A 55 14.63 11.13 -17.18
N LEU A 56 14.25 10.27 -18.13
CA LEU A 56 15.13 9.88 -19.23
C LEU A 56 15.38 11.08 -20.15
N ALA A 57 16.57 11.10 -20.77
CA ALA A 57 16.89 12.12 -21.76
C ALA A 57 15.95 12.04 -22.97
N CYS A 58 15.60 13.19 -23.55
CA CYS A 58 14.71 13.23 -24.71
C CYS A 58 15.28 12.40 -25.87
N GLY A 59 14.43 11.55 -26.46
CA GLY A 59 14.80 10.71 -27.60
C GLY A 59 15.51 9.41 -27.23
N THR A 60 15.73 9.11 -25.95
CA THR A 60 16.18 7.78 -25.52
C THR A 60 14.98 6.87 -25.26
N THR A 61 15.08 5.62 -25.68
CA THR A 61 14.06 4.60 -25.41
C THR A 61 14.33 3.85 -24.10
N SER A 62 15.59 3.88 -23.63
CA SER A 62 16.04 3.28 -22.39
C SER A 62 17.18 4.06 -21.72
N GLY A 63 17.35 3.89 -20.42
CA GLY A 63 18.46 4.46 -19.65
C GLY A 63 18.32 4.23 -18.15
N ASP A 64 19.20 4.85 -17.38
CA ASP A 64 19.21 4.72 -15.92
C ASP A 64 18.47 5.90 -15.27
N ILE A 65 17.73 5.63 -14.20
CA ILE A 65 17.02 6.65 -13.43
C ILE A 65 17.24 6.46 -11.94
N GLU A 66 17.24 7.56 -11.20
CA GLU A 66 17.08 7.56 -9.75
C GLU A 66 15.59 7.57 -9.39
N LEU A 67 15.22 6.72 -8.43
CA LEU A 67 13.91 6.64 -7.78
C LEU A 67 14.08 6.97 -6.30
N SER A 68 13.28 7.90 -5.78
CA SER A 68 13.26 8.26 -4.37
C SER A 68 11.85 8.22 -3.80
N PHE A 69 11.70 7.84 -2.53
CA PHE A 69 10.41 7.90 -1.83
C PHE A 69 10.58 8.13 -0.33
N ARG A 70 9.52 8.61 0.32
CA ARG A 70 9.40 8.57 1.78
C ARG A 70 8.19 7.76 2.18
N THR A 71 8.35 7.09 3.31
CA THR A 71 7.27 6.41 4.01
C THR A 71 6.84 7.21 5.23
N LEU A 72 5.55 7.17 5.57
CA LEU A 72 4.93 7.93 6.65
C LEU A 72 4.26 7.03 7.68
N ASP A 73 4.19 7.54 8.90
CA ASP A 73 3.47 6.93 10.02
C ASP A 73 2.02 7.42 10.03
N VAL A 74 1.30 7.09 8.96
CA VAL A 74 -0.13 7.45 8.82
C VAL A 74 -1.04 6.61 9.72
N HIS A 75 -0.51 5.54 10.34
CA HIS A 75 -1.22 4.71 11.28
C HIS A 75 -0.30 4.03 12.29
N SER A 76 -0.78 3.85 13.53
CA SER A 76 -0.05 3.19 14.62
C SER A 76 0.34 1.75 14.33
N ALA A 77 -0.34 1.07 13.40
CA ALA A 77 -0.01 -0.30 13.01
C ALA A 77 1.27 -0.41 12.17
N VAL A 78 1.78 0.69 11.62
CA VAL A 78 3.03 0.70 10.84
C VAL A 78 4.14 1.53 11.48
N THR A 79 3.80 2.44 12.40
CA THR A 79 4.75 3.30 13.11
C THR A 79 5.91 2.52 13.74
N GLY A 80 7.13 2.80 13.30
CA GLY A 80 8.35 2.16 13.83
C GLY A 80 8.52 0.69 13.45
N THR A 81 7.68 0.15 12.55
CA THR A 81 7.79 -1.25 12.09
C THR A 81 8.74 -1.36 10.91
N ASN A 82 9.39 -2.51 10.78
CA ASN A 82 10.24 -2.79 9.63
C ASN A 82 9.40 -3.13 8.39
N TYR A 83 9.99 -2.97 7.22
CA TYR A 83 9.41 -3.42 5.97
C TYR A 83 10.48 -4.05 5.06
N THR A 84 10.03 -4.96 4.20
CA THR A 84 10.74 -5.36 2.99
C THR A 84 10.13 -4.60 1.82
N GLY A 85 10.97 -4.19 0.88
CA GLY A 85 10.54 -3.47 -0.31
C GLY A 85 11.19 -4.06 -1.56
N ARG A 86 10.48 -3.92 -2.67
CA ARG A 86 11.00 -4.26 -3.99
C ARG A 86 10.49 -3.30 -5.04
N ILE A 87 11.31 -3.10 -6.06
CA ILE A 87 10.95 -2.39 -7.28
C ILE A 87 11.04 -3.38 -8.43
N TYR A 88 9.96 -3.52 -9.18
CA TYR A 88 9.90 -4.45 -10.31
C TYR A 88 9.27 -3.81 -11.54
N GLN A 89 9.59 -4.34 -12.71
CA GLN A 89 8.92 -3.99 -13.94
C GLN A 89 7.63 -4.82 -14.06
N ALA A 90 6.47 -4.16 -14.15
CA ALA A 90 5.21 -4.84 -14.41
C ALA A 90 5.22 -5.38 -15.84
N SER A 91 5.08 -6.69 -15.98
CA SER A 91 5.04 -7.37 -17.27
C SER A 91 3.80 -8.27 -17.35
N SER A 92 3.38 -8.66 -18.56
CA SER A 92 2.27 -9.60 -18.75
C SER A 92 2.62 -11.04 -18.34
N GLY A 93 3.86 -11.29 -17.90
CA GLY A 93 4.38 -12.58 -17.44
C GLY A 93 4.77 -12.55 -15.96
N SER A 94 6.00 -12.94 -15.63
CA SER A 94 6.58 -12.74 -14.29
C SER A 94 7.04 -11.29 -14.11
N ASN A 95 6.76 -10.73 -12.94
CA ASN A 95 7.36 -9.49 -12.52
C ASN A 95 8.80 -9.81 -12.10
N GLU A 96 9.78 -9.20 -12.78
CA GLU A 96 11.19 -9.35 -12.44
C GLU A 96 11.59 -8.22 -11.48
N ASP A 97 12.10 -8.61 -10.31
CA ASP A 97 12.59 -7.68 -9.30
C ASP A 97 13.89 -7.01 -9.79
N LEU A 98 13.88 -5.69 -9.86
CA LEU A 98 15.03 -4.87 -10.25
C LEU A 98 15.89 -4.52 -9.03
N VAL A 99 15.23 -4.23 -7.91
CA VAL A 99 15.87 -3.88 -6.64
C VAL A 99 15.03 -4.45 -5.51
N THR A 100 15.68 -5.01 -4.50
CA THR A 100 15.06 -5.41 -3.23
C THR A 100 15.80 -4.73 -2.07
N PHE A 101 15.08 -4.27 -1.06
CA PHE A 101 15.63 -3.52 0.07
C PHE A 101 14.79 -3.72 1.33
N THR A 102 15.28 -3.19 2.45
CA THR A 102 14.58 -3.15 3.72
C THR A 102 14.66 -1.75 4.32
N GLY A 103 13.74 -1.42 5.22
CA GLY A 103 13.75 -0.17 5.96
C GLY A 103 12.77 -0.21 7.13
N THR A 104 12.53 0.94 7.76
CA THR A 104 11.61 1.09 8.90
C THR A 104 10.72 2.30 8.65
N PHE A 105 9.44 2.25 9.00
CA PHE A 105 8.58 3.45 8.92
C PHE A 105 8.87 4.42 10.10
N THR A 106 9.01 5.74 9.92
CA THR A 106 9.17 6.52 8.68
C THR A 106 10.61 6.54 8.17
N ASP A 107 10.81 6.37 6.86
CA ASP A 107 12.14 6.42 6.25
C ASP A 107 12.10 7.06 4.86
N THR A 108 13.27 7.50 4.39
CA THR A 108 13.51 8.06 3.05
C THR A 108 14.52 7.21 2.32
N GLN A 109 14.12 6.66 1.17
CA GLN A 109 14.95 5.75 0.38
C GLN A 109 15.22 6.32 -1.00
N ILE A 110 16.40 5.98 -1.54
CA ILE A 110 16.84 6.34 -2.89
C ILE A 110 17.47 5.10 -3.52
N HIS A 111 17.01 4.75 -4.72
CA HIS A 111 17.51 3.61 -5.49
C HIS A 111 17.77 4.01 -6.94
N GLN A 112 18.82 3.43 -7.52
CA GLN A 112 19.12 3.57 -8.93
C GLN A 112 18.52 2.37 -9.68
N LEU A 113 17.77 2.65 -10.74
CA LEU A 113 17.23 1.64 -11.64
C LEU A 113 18.00 1.73 -12.95
N ALA A 114 18.62 0.62 -13.35
CA ALA A 114 19.38 0.55 -14.59
C ALA A 114 18.52 0.02 -15.74
N ASN A 115 18.81 0.48 -16.97
CA ASN A 115 18.16 0.03 -18.21
C ASN A 115 16.62 0.11 -18.19
N VAL A 116 16.07 1.14 -17.53
CA VAL A 116 14.64 1.46 -17.53
C VAL A 116 14.22 1.86 -18.94
N THR A 117 13.05 1.40 -19.39
CA THR A 117 12.46 1.72 -20.70
C THR A 117 11.29 2.70 -20.54
N SER A 118 11.19 3.66 -21.46
CA SER A 118 10.16 4.73 -21.43
C SER A 118 8.71 4.24 -21.58
N THR A 119 8.51 2.98 -21.98
CA THR A 119 7.19 2.39 -22.21
C THR A 119 6.79 1.37 -21.14
N ALA A 120 7.70 1.03 -20.22
CA ALA A 120 7.43 0.07 -19.16
C ALA A 120 6.86 0.74 -17.91
N ILE A 121 6.07 -0.02 -17.16
CA ILE A 121 5.52 0.40 -15.88
C ILE A 121 6.41 -0.18 -14.78
N TYR A 122 6.91 0.68 -13.89
CA TYR A 122 7.70 0.27 -12.73
C TYR A 122 6.85 0.42 -11.47
N VAL A 123 6.91 -0.59 -10.61
CA VAL A 123 6.10 -0.67 -9.40
C VAL A 123 7.00 -0.70 -8.19
N LEU A 124 6.73 0.18 -7.24
CA LEU A 124 7.25 0.08 -5.88
C LEU A 124 6.25 -0.73 -5.05
N GLU A 125 6.71 -1.82 -4.45
CA GLU A 125 5.95 -2.62 -3.50
C GLU A 125 6.67 -2.65 -2.15
N ILE A 126 5.94 -2.42 -1.07
CA ILE A 126 6.42 -2.47 0.30
C ILE A 126 5.53 -3.40 1.10
N ILE A 127 6.15 -4.32 1.85
CA ILE A 127 5.48 -5.25 2.74
C ILE A 127 5.98 -4.96 4.16
N SER A 128 5.09 -4.47 5.02
CA SER A 128 5.38 -4.29 6.44
C SER A 128 5.58 -5.64 7.14
N GLU A 129 6.32 -5.66 8.25
CA GLU A 129 6.49 -6.85 9.10
C GLU A 129 5.16 -7.44 9.59
N ASN A 130 4.12 -6.60 9.68
CA ASN A 130 2.75 -7.00 10.01
C ASN A 130 1.99 -7.62 8.83
N GLY A 131 2.62 -7.77 7.66
CA GLY A 131 2.05 -8.40 6.46
C GLY A 131 1.23 -7.48 5.56
N CYS A 132 1.01 -6.21 5.93
CA CYS A 132 0.33 -5.26 5.06
C CYS A 132 1.21 -4.93 3.84
N THR A 133 0.64 -5.04 2.64
CA THR A 133 1.29 -4.76 1.36
C THR A 133 0.79 -3.44 0.78
N TYR A 134 1.71 -2.59 0.35
CA TYR A 134 1.47 -1.27 -0.24
C TYR A 134 2.15 -1.21 -1.60
N THR A 135 1.44 -0.72 -2.62
CA THR A 135 1.98 -0.57 -3.97
C THR A 135 1.75 0.84 -4.48
N GLU A 136 2.74 1.39 -5.18
CA GLU A 136 2.66 2.67 -5.85
C GLU A 136 3.37 2.57 -7.21
N LEU A 137 2.78 3.17 -8.25
CA LEU A 137 3.37 3.20 -9.59
C LEU A 137 4.35 4.36 -9.69
N SER A 138 5.48 4.16 -10.37
CA SER A 138 6.40 5.27 -10.63
C SER A 138 5.69 6.36 -11.45
N ASP A 139 5.44 7.52 -10.84
CA ASP A 139 5.05 8.71 -11.59
C ASP A 139 6.32 9.38 -12.11
N HIS A 140 6.33 9.75 -13.40
CA HIS A 140 7.45 10.45 -14.05
C HIS A 140 7.55 11.93 -13.62
N GLY A 141 6.73 12.37 -12.67
CA GLY A 141 6.38 13.78 -12.45
C GLY A 141 6.80 14.43 -11.13
N CYS A 142 7.89 14.00 -10.48
CA CYS A 142 8.31 14.61 -9.21
C CYS A 142 9.06 15.95 -9.32
N TYR A 143 8.64 16.81 -10.24
CA TYR A 143 8.87 18.25 -10.15
C TYR A 143 7.59 18.88 -9.61
N ASN A 144 7.49 19.07 -8.30
CA ASN A 144 6.45 19.85 -7.59
C ASN A 144 5.14 20.08 -8.37
N CYS A 145 4.39 19.03 -8.66
CA CYS A 145 3.07 19.18 -9.27
C CYS A 145 2.02 19.29 -8.16
N LEU A 146 1.77 20.54 -7.75
CA LEU A 146 0.44 21.07 -7.42
C LEU A 146 -0.52 20.96 -8.63
N LEU A 147 -0.45 19.85 -9.37
CA LEU A 147 -1.14 19.52 -10.62
C LEU A 147 -1.79 18.13 -10.52
N LYS A 148 -2.25 17.78 -9.33
CA LYS A 148 -3.43 16.92 -9.22
C LYS A 148 -4.59 17.79 -9.73
N LEU A 149 -5.15 17.45 -10.88
CA LEU A 149 -6.17 18.15 -11.69
C LEU A 149 -5.57 18.90 -12.90
N LEU A 150 -5.52 18.23 -14.06
CA LEU A 150 -6.18 18.70 -15.29
C LEU A 150 -5.99 17.65 -16.40
N MET A 151 -7.04 16.85 -16.59
CA MET A 151 -7.62 16.51 -17.90
C MET A 151 -6.83 15.56 -18.83
N THR A 152 -7.33 14.32 -18.92
CA THR A 152 -7.59 13.75 -20.24
C THR A 152 -8.52 14.68 -21.03
N PRO A 153 -8.36 14.76 -22.36
CA PRO A 153 -9.39 14.13 -23.16
C PRO A 153 -8.84 13.23 -24.27
N ILE A 154 -9.49 12.08 -24.38
CA ILE A 154 -9.67 11.31 -25.61
C ILE A 154 -10.19 12.25 -26.71
N ARG A 155 -9.60 12.28 -27.92
CA ARG A 155 -10.15 11.70 -29.17
C ARG A 155 -9.53 12.30 -30.46
N PHE A 156 -9.22 11.37 -31.37
CA PHE A 156 -8.99 11.38 -32.82
C PHE A 156 -8.95 12.69 -33.63
N LEU A 157 -7.92 12.80 -34.46
CA LEU A 157 -8.05 13.03 -35.91
C LEU A 157 -7.25 11.96 -36.66
#